data_AF-A0A967SS45-F1
#
_entry.id   AF-A0A967SS45-F1
#
_cell.length_a   1.000
_cell.length_b   1.000
_cell.length_c   1.000
_cell.angle_alpha   90.00
_cell.angle_beta   90.00
_cell.angle_gamma   90.00
#
_symmetry.space_group_name_H-M   'P 1'
#
loop_
_entity.id
_entity.type
_entity.pdbx_description
1 polymer ?
#
loop_
_entity_poly.entity_id
_entity_poly.type
_entity_poly.pdbx_seq_one_letter_code
_entity_poly.pdbx_strand_id
1 'polypeptide(L)'
;EVTEASITELQEAMTTGAATSAEITAAYLDRIRAYDQAGARINSLIRVNPDALAEAEALDRERAESGPRGPLHGIPVILKDNYDLTGMPSSA
;
A
#
# COMPACT_ATOMS: atom_id res chain seq x y z
N GLU A 1 -9.98 8.54 -4.58
CA GLU A 1 -10.61 7.27 -4.16
C GLU A 1 -9.81 6.11 -4.75
N VAL A 2 -9.63 4.99 -4.04
CA VAL A 2 -8.74 3.87 -4.46
C VAL A 2 -9.46 2.65 -5.04
N THR A 3 -10.80 2.64 -5.00
CA THR A 3 -11.61 1.53 -5.52
C THR A 3 -11.55 1.50 -7.05
N GLU A 4 -11.22 0.35 -7.64
CA GLU A 4 -11.07 0.15 -9.10
C GLU A 4 -10.05 1.08 -9.79
N ALA A 5 -9.21 1.79 -9.03
CA ALA A 5 -8.13 2.59 -9.60
C ALA A 5 -7.03 1.67 -10.13
N SER A 6 -6.63 1.89 -11.38
CA SER A 6 -5.50 1.24 -12.01
C SER A 6 -4.17 1.76 -11.44
N ILE A 7 -3.10 0.98 -11.60
CA ILE A 7 -1.74 1.40 -11.23
C ILE A 7 -1.37 2.71 -11.93
N THR A 8 -1.76 2.89 -13.19
CA THR A 8 -1.49 4.10 -13.96
C THR A 8 -2.18 5.32 -13.37
N GLU A 9 -3.45 5.21 -12.97
CA GLU A 9 -4.18 6.30 -12.32
C GLU A 9 -3.58 6.67 -10.96
N LEU A 10 -3.16 5.67 -10.16
CA LEU A 10 -2.48 5.92 -8.89
C LEU A 10 -1.11 6.59 -9.08
N GLN A 11 -0.35 6.18 -10.10
CA GLN A 11 0.90 6.84 -10.46
C GLN A 11 0.68 8.28 -10.93
N GLU A 12 -0.36 8.53 -11.72
CA GLU A 12 -0.72 9.88 -12.17
C GLU A 12 -1.11 10.77 -10.99
N ALA A 13 -1.91 10.25 -10.04
CA ALA A 13 -2.26 10.97 -8.83
C ALA A 13 -1.02 11.37 -8.01
N MET A 14 -0.05 10.46 -7.85
CA MET A 14 1.21 10.76 -7.18
C MET A 14 2.10 11.73 -7.96
N THR A 15 2.10 11.64 -9.29
CA THR A 15 2.91 12.50 -10.16
C THR A 15 2.39 13.93 -10.20
N THR A 16 1.07 14.10 -10.14
CA THR A 16 0.41 15.41 -10.14
C THR A 16 0.31 16.02 -8.74
N GLY A 17 0.67 15.27 -7.69
CA GLY A 17 0.52 15.70 -6.30
C GLY A 17 -0.93 15.66 -5.80
N ALA A 18 -1.85 15.02 -6.53
CA ALA A 18 -3.23 14.83 -6.12
C ALA A 18 -3.39 13.82 -4.98
N ALA A 19 -2.41 12.93 -4.80
CA ALA A 19 -2.30 12.04 -3.66
C ALA A 19 -0.84 11.67 -3.39
N THR A 20 -0.53 11.21 -2.19
CA THR A 20 0.76 10.60 -1.85
C THR A 20 0.66 9.07 -1.73
N SER A 21 1.80 8.38 -1.76
CA SER A 21 1.90 6.94 -1.47
C SER A 21 1.33 6.64 -0.08
N ALA A 22 1.63 7.48 0.91
CA ALA A 22 1.10 7.36 2.27
C ALA A 22 -0.43 7.49 2.32
N GLU A 23 -1.02 8.44 1.58
CA GLU A 23 -2.47 8.63 1.51
C GLU A 23 -3.17 7.46 0.81
N ILE A 24 -2.60 6.95 -0.29
CA ILE A 24 -3.12 5.76 -0.99
C ILE A 24 -3.04 4.53 -0.07
N THR A 25 -1.92 4.35 0.63
CA THR A 25 -1.73 3.24 1.58
C THR A 25 -2.71 3.34 2.74
N ALA A 26 -2.89 4.52 3.33
CA ALA A 26 -3.87 4.77 4.38
C ALA A 26 -5.30 4.42 3.93
N ALA A 27 -5.68 4.82 2.72
CA ALA A 27 -6.99 4.50 2.16
C ALA A 27 -7.23 2.99 2.03
N TYR A 28 -6.23 2.20 1.63
CA TYR A 28 -6.34 0.74 1.63
C TYR A 28 -6.41 0.15 3.05
N LEU A 29 -5.62 0.66 4.00
CA LEU A 29 -5.68 0.23 5.40
C LEU A 29 -7.04 0.52 6.04
N ASP A 30 -7.69 1.62 5.70
CA ASP A 30 -9.05 1.93 6.15
C ASP A 30 -10.06 0.93 5.58
N ARG A 31 -9.92 0.54 4.30
CA ARG A 31 -10.78 -0.49 3.68
C ARG A 31 -10.56 -1.87 4.31
N ILE A 32 -9.32 -2.25 4.59
CA ILE A 32 -8.99 -3.50 5.29
C ILE A 32 -9.68 -3.51 6.66
N ARG A 33 -9.54 -2.42 7.44
CA ARG A 33 -10.21 -2.31 8.73
C ARG A 33 -11.74 -2.43 8.60
N ALA A 34 -12.34 -1.74 7.63
CA ALA A 34 -13.80 -1.70 7.47
C ALA A 34 -14.42 -3.03 7.00
N TYR A 35 -13.77 -3.72 6.05
CA TYR A 35 -14.36 -4.87 5.36
C TYR A 35 -13.73 -6.21 5.73
N ASP A 36 -12.42 -6.24 6.00
CA ASP A 36 -11.68 -7.47 6.23
C ASP A 36 -11.71 -7.88 7.72
N GLN A 37 -11.45 -6.92 8.60
CA GLN A 37 -11.32 -7.14 10.04
C GLN A 37 -12.62 -6.84 10.81
N ALA A 38 -13.35 -5.81 10.38
CA ALA A 38 -14.69 -5.48 10.85
C ALA A 38 -15.73 -5.82 9.78
N GLY A 39 -16.95 -5.29 9.93
CA GLY A 39 -17.99 -5.38 8.92
C GLY A 39 -18.26 -6.83 8.47
N ALA A 40 -18.06 -7.08 7.17
CA ALA A 40 -18.29 -8.37 6.53
C ALA A 40 -17.31 -9.47 6.97
N ARG A 41 -16.20 -9.13 7.61
CA ARG A 41 -15.16 -10.06 8.08
C ARG A 41 -14.67 -11.01 6.99
N ILE A 42 -14.28 -10.43 5.85
CA ILE A 42 -13.81 -11.19 4.68
C ILE A 42 -12.63 -12.11 5.03
N ASN A 43 -11.78 -11.70 5.99
CA ASN A 43 -10.66 -12.48 6.51
C ASN A 43 -9.67 -12.90 5.38
N SER A 44 -9.38 -11.96 4.49
CA SER A 44 -8.43 -12.10 3.38
C SER A 44 -6.99 -11.81 3.77
N LEU A 45 -6.75 -10.99 4.80
CA LEU A 45 -5.40 -10.65 5.27
C LEU A 45 -5.10 -11.27 6.63
N ILE A 46 -4.15 -12.21 6.65
CA ILE A 46 -3.69 -12.84 7.90
C ILE A 46 -2.91 -11.88 8.80
N ARG A 47 -2.16 -10.96 8.19
CA ARG A 47 -1.36 -9.92 8.85
C ARG A 47 -1.29 -8.68 7.98
N VAL A 48 -1.15 -7.52 8.63
CA VAL A 48 -0.85 -6.25 7.97
C VAL A 48 0.57 -5.85 8.39
N ASN A 49 1.39 -5.37 7.44
CA ASN A 49 2.72 -4.86 7.74
C ASN A 49 2.59 -3.60 8.63
N PRO A 50 3.11 -3.60 9.88
CA PRO A 50 3.05 -2.43 10.74
C PRO A 50 3.83 -1.23 10.19
N ASP A 51 4.82 -1.47 9.33
CA ASP A 51 5.70 -0.44 8.78
C ASP A 51 5.17 0.12 7.44
N ALA A 52 4.03 -0.35 6.93
CA ALA A 52 3.51 0.00 5.60
C ALA A 52 3.38 1.52 5.39
N LEU A 53 2.91 2.27 6.40
CA LEU A 53 2.80 3.73 6.30
C LEU A 53 4.18 4.40 6.31
N ALA A 54 5.10 3.95 7.17
CA ALA A 54 6.44 4.52 7.25
C ALA A 54 7.24 4.28 5.95
N GLU A 55 7.09 3.09 5.35
CA GLU A 55 7.65 2.76 4.04
C GLU A 55 7.05 3.65 2.93
N ALA A 56 5.72 3.85 2.96
CA ALA A 56 5.05 4.71 1.98
C ALA A 56 5.52 6.17 2.07
N GLU A 57 5.64 6.72 3.29
CA GLU A 57 6.19 8.07 3.51
C GLU A 57 7.65 8.19 3.06
N ALA A 58 8.45 7.13 3.22
CA ALA A 58 9.82 7.11 2.71
C ALA A 58 9.87 7.18 1.18
N LEU A 59 8.95 6.49 0.50
CA LEU A 59 8.83 6.56 -0.95
C LEU A 59 8.30 7.92 -1.43
N ASP A 60 7.46 8.59 -0.65
CA ASP A 60 7.04 9.96 -0.96
C ASP A 60 8.22 10.95 -0.89
N ARG A 61 9.06 10.85 0.15
CA ARG A 61 10.30 11.65 0.25
C ARG A 61 11.24 11.37 -0.92
N GLU A 62 11.48 10.09 -1.22
CA GLU A 62 12.35 9.71 -2.33
C GLU A 62 11.83 10.20 -3.67
N ARG A 63 10.51 10.15 -3.90
CA ARG A 63 9.90 10.70 -5.12
C ARG A 63 10.21 12.19 -5.27
N ALA A 64 10.14 12.95 -4.19
CA ALA A 64 10.44 14.39 -4.20
C ALA A 64 11.93 14.69 -4.38
N GLU A 65 12.82 13.86 -3.84
CA GLU A 65 14.27 14.08 -3.83
C GLU A 65 14.96 13.60 -5.11
N SER A 66 14.64 12.38 -5.56
CA SER A 66 15.34 11.69 -6.66
C SER A 66 14.42 11.22 -7.79
N GLY A 67 13.11 11.40 -7.64
CA GLY A 67 12.11 10.86 -8.56
C GLY A 67 11.75 9.40 -8.28
N PRO A 68 10.79 8.84 -9.04
CA PRO A 68 10.32 7.46 -8.83
C PRO A 68 11.34 6.42 -9.29
N ARG A 69 11.45 5.30 -8.56
CA ARG A 69 12.26 4.13 -8.95
C ARG A 69 11.78 3.42 -10.23
N GLY A 70 10.52 3.66 -10.62
CA GLY A 70 9.87 3.01 -11.76
C GLY A 70 8.34 3.02 -11.63
N PRO A 71 7.63 2.26 -12.49
CA PRO A 71 6.16 2.28 -12.55
C PRO A 71 5.43 1.84 -11.28
N LEU A 72 6.11 1.16 -10.37
CA LEU A 72 5.54 0.66 -9.10
C LEU A 72 5.95 1.50 -7.88
N HIS A 73 6.63 2.63 -8.08
CA HIS A 73 7.09 3.48 -6.98
C HIS A 73 5.91 4.01 -6.14
N GLY A 74 5.81 3.59 -4.88
CA GLY A 74 4.73 3.98 -3.98
C GLY A 74 3.40 3.24 -4.16
N ILE A 75 3.38 2.14 -4.93
CA ILE A 75 2.17 1.31 -5.08
C ILE A 75 2.13 0.25 -3.98
N PRO A 76 1.11 0.27 -3.09
CA PRO A 76 0.95 -0.79 -2.10
C PRO A 76 0.52 -2.09 -2.77
N VAL A 77 1.08 -3.21 -2.30
CA VAL A 77 0.76 -4.57 -2.77
C VAL A 77 0.54 -5.48 -1.57
N ILE A 78 -0.09 -6.63 -1.81
CA ILE A 78 -0.20 -7.71 -0.84
C ILE A 78 0.67 -8.89 -1.29
N LEU A 79 1.20 -9.62 -0.32
CA LEU A 79 1.95 -10.85 -0.55
C LEU A 79 1.16 -12.02 0.01
N LYS A 80 1.18 -13.15 -0.68
CA LYS A 80 0.66 -14.40 -0.13
C LYS A 80 1.63 -14.89 0.95
N ASP A 81 1.11 -15.41 2.07
CA ASP A 81 1.88 -15.79 3.26
C ASP A 81 2.90 -16.94 3.06
N ASN A 82 2.97 -17.50 1.85
CA ASN A 82 4.01 -18.45 1.44
C ASN A 82 5.21 -17.78 0.73
N TYR A 83 5.28 -16.45 0.76
CA TYR A 83 6.44 -15.66 0.34
C TYR A 83 7.08 -15.01 1.55
N ASP A 84 8.41 -15.09 1.63
CA ASP A 84 9.15 -14.49 2.74
C ASP A 84 9.23 -12.97 2.60
N LEU A 85 8.93 -12.28 3.70
CA LEU A 85 9.15 -10.86 3.87
C LEU A 85 9.97 -10.64 5.13
N THR A 86 11.11 -9.95 4.99
CA THR A 86 11.99 -9.66 6.13
C THR A 86 11.21 -8.91 7.22
N GLY A 87 11.31 -9.38 8.47
CA GLY A 87 10.63 -8.77 9.61
C GLY A 87 9.18 -9.24 9.83
N MET A 88 8.61 -10.05 8.93
CA MET A 88 7.28 -10.62 9.09
C MET A 88 7.31 -12.16 9.10
N PRO A 89 6.49 -12.83 9.93
CA PRO A 89 6.41 -14.29 9.91
C PRO A 89 5.75 -14.79 8.61
N SER A 90 6.38 -15.74 7.93
CA SER A 90 5.75 -16.66 6.98
C SER A 90 5.26 -17.89 7.74
N SER A 91 4.00 -18.32 7.54
CA SER A 91 3.40 -19.41 8.32
C SER A 91 3.02 -20.67 7.53
N ALA A 92 3.43 -20.74 6.26
CA ALA A 92 3.24 -21.89 5.36
C ALA A 92 4.57 -22.55 4.97
#